data_AF-A0A482RJ94-F1
#
_entry.id   AF-A0A482RJ94-F1
#
_cell.length_a   1.000
_cell.length_b   1.000
_cell.length_c   1.000
_cell.angle_alpha   90.00
_cell.angle_beta   90.00
_cell.angle_gamma   90.00
#
_symmetry.space_group_name_H-M   'P 1'
#
loop_
_entity.id
_entity.type
_entity.pdbx_description
1 polymer ?
#
loop_
_entity_poly.entity_id
_entity_poly.type
_entity_poly.pdbx_seq_one_letter_code
_entity_poly.pdbx_strand_id
1 'polypeptide(L)'
;MHVRVTTKTVQQLVALRARSHTHTHTHGNEHPPPPFSSHHGMQWPLEKHRADGAMRGPGVTPVRVPFEGSTTNADTYREWPLDAARPPTRDGGATLSRTSLPFEGRTTAQDAYVAHPLPARGAAGERGGAGAQLERASVPFDGRTTTQDSYKAWPIEARAHVAAPTWSTHADDRDFSTQMRQDYTPKPIHICPATQLPPAPPSSDPAWTADHVLYDRRAHAWAS
;
A
#
# COMPACT_ATOMS: atom_id res chain seq x y z
N MET A 1 -8.51 -37.05 33.40
CA MET A 1 -9.20 -36.77 32.12
C MET A 1 -8.46 -35.65 31.41
N HIS A 2 -7.81 -35.96 30.29
CA HIS A 2 -7.12 -35.00 29.44
C HIS A 2 -8.12 -34.47 28.40
N VAL A 3 -8.29 -33.15 28.29
CA VAL A 3 -9.01 -32.54 27.18
C VAL A 3 -8.02 -31.73 26.36
N ARG A 4 -7.92 -32.13 25.10
CA ARG A 4 -6.93 -31.69 24.13
C ARG A 4 -7.26 -30.29 23.61
N VAL A 5 -6.21 -29.50 23.49
CA VAL A 5 -6.15 -28.23 22.77
C VAL A 5 -6.37 -28.49 21.28
N THR A 6 -7.29 -27.76 20.64
CA THR A 6 -7.43 -27.71 19.17
C THR A 6 -7.14 -26.31 18.67
N THR A 7 -5.96 -26.16 18.07
CA THR A 7 -5.50 -25.02 17.28
C THR A 7 -6.06 -25.12 15.86
N LYS A 8 -6.84 -24.10 15.45
CA LYS A 8 -7.20 -23.72 14.06
C LYS A 8 -8.10 -22.49 14.27
N THR A 9 -7.70 -21.25 14.00
CA THR A 9 -7.57 -20.71 12.65
C THR A 9 -6.77 -19.40 12.76
N VAL A 10 -5.45 -19.49 12.58
CA VAL A 10 -4.59 -18.33 12.29
C VAL A 10 -4.62 -18.17 10.78
N GLN A 11 -5.58 -17.40 10.28
CA GLN A 11 -5.60 -16.76 8.95
C GLN A 11 -6.98 -16.19 8.73
N GLN A 12 -7.21 -14.95 9.19
CA GLN A 12 -8.00 -13.97 8.45
C GLN A 12 -7.94 -12.60 9.13
N LEU A 13 -7.52 -11.61 8.34
CA LEU A 13 -7.84 -10.19 8.48
C LEU A 13 -7.20 -9.40 9.64
N VAL A 14 -5.87 -9.38 9.65
CA VAL A 14 -5.12 -8.15 9.99
C VAL A 14 -5.20 -7.21 8.78
N ALA A 15 -6.25 -6.40 8.69
CA ALA A 15 -6.31 -5.31 7.72
C ALA A 15 -7.41 -4.31 8.09
N LEU A 16 -7.15 -3.44 9.06
CA LEU A 16 -7.82 -2.12 9.19
C LEU A 16 -7.02 -1.28 10.18
N ARG A 17 -5.84 -0.82 9.73
CA ARG A 17 -5.07 0.21 10.43
C ARG A 17 -4.95 1.43 9.51
N ALA A 18 -5.43 2.55 10.06
CA ALA A 18 -5.05 3.93 9.79
C ALA A 18 -5.19 4.46 8.34
N ARG A 19 -6.31 5.16 8.10
CA ARG A 19 -6.35 6.26 7.12
C ARG A 19 -5.66 7.48 7.74
N SER A 20 -4.37 7.63 7.52
CA SER A 20 -3.66 8.90 7.75
C SER A 20 -3.89 9.80 6.54
N HIS A 21 -4.59 10.91 6.75
CA HIS A 21 -4.64 12.02 5.79
C HIS A 21 -3.28 12.73 5.82
N THR A 22 -2.53 12.64 4.73
CA THR A 22 -1.38 13.52 4.48
C THR A 22 -1.74 14.47 3.35
N HIS A 23 -1.84 15.73 3.73
CA HIS A 23 -2.01 16.90 2.90
C HIS A 23 -0.79 17.04 1.97
N THR A 24 -0.96 16.95 0.65
CA THR A 24 0.11 17.22 -0.32
C THR A 24 -0.12 18.58 -0.98
N HIS A 25 0.78 19.47 -0.64
CA HIS A 25 1.02 20.80 -1.18
C HIS A 25 1.31 20.74 -2.69
N THR A 26 0.49 21.41 -3.50
CA THR A 26 0.72 21.64 -4.94
C THR A 26 1.79 22.71 -5.14
N HIS A 27 2.95 22.32 -5.68
CA HIS A 27 3.94 23.27 -6.19
C HIS A 27 4.68 22.68 -7.40
N GLY A 28 4.73 23.44 -8.49
CA GLY A 28 5.88 23.48 -9.41
C GLY A 28 5.89 22.48 -10.58
N ASN A 29 5.69 23.02 -11.78
CA ASN A 29 6.12 22.43 -13.05
C ASN A 29 7.64 22.20 -13.03
N GLU A 30 8.09 20.94 -13.11
CA GLU A 30 9.45 20.60 -13.55
C GLU A 30 9.40 19.39 -14.49
N HIS A 31 9.86 19.59 -15.72
CA HIS A 31 10.05 18.54 -16.72
C HIS A 31 11.23 17.62 -16.31
N PRO A 32 11.15 16.29 -16.52
CA PRO A 32 12.30 15.42 -16.30
C PRO A 32 13.36 15.57 -17.42
N PRO A 33 14.67 15.55 -17.11
CA PRO A 33 15.71 15.51 -18.12
C PRO A 33 15.76 14.14 -18.82
N PRO A 34 16.17 14.07 -20.10
CA PRO A 34 16.28 12.80 -20.82
C PRO A 34 17.40 11.92 -20.22
N PRO A 35 17.29 10.58 -20.29
CA PRO A 35 18.31 9.70 -19.75
C PRO A 35 19.63 9.83 -20.54
N PHE A 36 20.72 10.03 -19.80
CA PHE A 36 22.09 10.00 -20.31
C PHE A 36 22.36 8.65 -21.00
N SER A 37 22.77 8.72 -22.27
CA SER A 37 23.19 7.57 -23.05
C SER A 37 24.57 7.10 -22.57
N SER A 38 24.60 6.02 -21.81
CA SER A 38 25.84 5.40 -21.32
C SER A 38 26.57 4.75 -22.50
N HIS A 39 27.66 5.38 -22.96
CA HIS A 39 28.56 4.82 -23.96
C HIS A 39 29.05 3.43 -23.55
N HIS A 40 28.48 2.39 -24.17
CA HIS A 40 29.06 1.05 -24.17
C HIS A 40 30.39 1.12 -24.93
N GLY A 41 31.49 0.87 -24.20
CA GLY A 41 32.81 0.69 -24.79
C GLY A 41 32.77 -0.47 -25.78
N MET A 42 33.12 -0.18 -27.04
CA MET A 42 33.30 -1.19 -28.07
C MET A 42 34.47 -2.11 -27.70
N GLN A 43 34.15 -3.36 -27.42
CA GLN A 43 35.11 -4.45 -27.26
C GLN A 43 35.33 -5.03 -28.65
N TRP A 44 36.54 -4.89 -29.20
CA TRP A 44 36.91 -5.50 -30.47
C TRP A 44 37.10 -7.02 -30.30
N PRO A 45 36.44 -7.88 -31.08
CA PRO A 45 36.71 -9.31 -31.02
C PRO A 45 38.06 -9.61 -31.69
N LEU A 46 39.03 -10.09 -30.91
CA LEU A 46 40.26 -10.70 -31.45
C LEU A 46 39.89 -12.02 -32.13
N GLU A 47 39.90 -12.01 -33.46
CA GLU A 47 39.66 -13.17 -34.30
C GLU A 47 40.86 -14.12 -34.19
N LYS A 48 40.68 -15.24 -33.47
CA LYS A 48 41.68 -16.31 -33.39
C LYS A 48 41.76 -17.02 -34.74
N HIS A 49 42.72 -16.64 -35.57
CA HIS A 49 43.08 -17.44 -36.73
C HIS A 49 43.64 -18.81 -36.27
N ARG A 50 42.81 -19.83 -36.41
CA ARG A 50 43.20 -21.24 -36.36
C ARG A 50 43.94 -21.52 -37.67
N ALA A 51 45.26 -21.59 -37.62
CA ALA A 51 46.05 -22.03 -38.76
C ALA A 51 45.95 -23.55 -38.84
N ASP A 52 45.04 -24.02 -39.69
CA ASP A 52 44.96 -25.41 -40.11
C ASP A 52 46.26 -25.78 -40.84
N GLY A 53 46.81 -26.93 -40.44
CA GLY A 53 48.03 -27.47 -41.01
C GLY A 53 47.81 -28.00 -42.42
N ALA A 54 48.77 -27.75 -43.30
CA ALA A 54 49.51 -28.79 -44.01
C ALA A 54 50.57 -28.16 -44.92
N MET A 55 51.65 -28.92 -45.11
CA MET A 55 52.73 -28.76 -46.11
C MET A 55 53.95 -27.91 -45.72
N ARG A 56 54.96 -28.55 -45.08
CA ARG A 56 56.33 -28.56 -45.63
C ARG A 56 57.29 -29.50 -44.87
N GLY A 57 57.75 -30.54 -45.58
CA GLY A 57 59.15 -31.02 -45.69
C GLY A 57 59.89 -31.58 -44.46
N PRO A 58 60.74 -32.62 -44.63
CA PRO A 58 61.45 -33.27 -43.52
C PRO A 58 62.46 -32.33 -42.86
N GLY A 59 62.47 -32.40 -41.52
CA GLY A 59 63.17 -31.53 -40.58
C GLY A 59 64.64 -31.30 -40.88
N VAL A 60 64.96 -30.04 -41.17
CA VAL A 60 66.27 -29.45 -40.86
C VAL A 60 66.03 -28.53 -39.68
N THR A 61 66.17 -29.07 -38.46
CA THR A 61 66.18 -28.24 -37.26
C THR A 61 67.44 -27.37 -37.30
N PRO A 62 67.33 -26.03 -37.25
CA PRO A 62 68.52 -25.19 -37.15
C PRO A 62 69.25 -25.55 -35.86
N VAL A 63 70.52 -25.88 -35.98
CA VAL A 63 71.39 -26.15 -34.83
C VAL A 63 71.39 -24.91 -33.95
N ARG A 64 70.72 -24.97 -32.80
CA ARG A 64 70.73 -23.91 -31.79
C ARG A 64 72.06 -24.00 -31.06
N VAL A 65 73.07 -23.29 -31.59
CA VAL A 65 74.30 -23.04 -30.85
C VAL A 65 73.95 -22.06 -29.72
N PRO A 66 74.20 -22.38 -28.43
CA PRO A 66 73.92 -21.45 -27.34
C PRO A 66 74.68 -20.15 -27.55
N PHE A 67 74.01 -19.02 -27.39
CA PHE A 67 74.66 -17.70 -27.47
C PHE A 67 75.49 -17.48 -26.20
N GLU A 68 76.82 -17.51 -26.33
CA GLU A 68 77.79 -17.28 -25.25
C GLU A 68 78.11 -15.78 -25.07
N GLY A 69 77.09 -14.93 -24.97
CA GLY A 69 77.29 -13.52 -24.65
C GLY A 69 77.21 -13.27 -23.15
N SER A 70 78.35 -13.16 -22.46
CA SER A 70 78.40 -12.52 -21.14
C SER A 70 78.61 -11.00 -21.32
N THR A 71 78.01 -10.20 -20.43
CA THR A 71 78.28 -8.76 -20.41
C THR A 71 79.36 -8.47 -19.38
N THR A 72 80.17 -7.44 -19.61
CA THR A 72 81.21 -7.02 -18.65
C THR A 72 80.65 -6.77 -17.26
N ASN A 73 79.39 -6.35 -17.15
CA ASN A 73 78.72 -6.15 -15.87
C ASN A 73 78.50 -7.49 -15.14
N ALA A 74 77.97 -8.50 -15.86
CA ALA A 74 77.75 -9.84 -15.31
C ALA A 74 79.06 -10.49 -14.83
N ASP A 75 80.18 -10.25 -15.52
CA ASP A 75 81.49 -10.79 -15.14
C ASP A 75 82.15 -10.00 -13.98
N THR A 76 81.91 -8.68 -13.90
CA THR A 76 82.57 -7.80 -12.91
C THR A 76 81.87 -7.84 -11.54
N TYR A 77 80.54 -7.86 -11.53
CA TYR A 77 79.74 -7.76 -10.30
C TYR A 77 79.11 -9.10 -9.95
N ARG A 78 79.97 -10.06 -9.60
CA ARG A 78 79.54 -11.32 -8.99
C ARG A 78 79.51 -11.21 -7.47
N GLU A 79 78.70 -12.03 -6.84
CA GLU A 79 78.70 -12.16 -5.38
C GLU A 79 80.06 -12.73 -4.94
N TRP A 80 80.86 -11.89 -4.27
CA TRP A 80 82.11 -12.33 -3.67
C TRP A 80 81.81 -12.84 -2.26
N PRO A 81 82.29 -14.03 -1.87
CA PRO A 81 82.11 -14.51 -0.51
C PRO A 81 82.80 -13.55 0.46
N LEU A 82 82.01 -12.98 1.36
CA LEU A 82 82.51 -12.16 2.47
C LEU A 82 82.85 -13.08 3.64
N ASP A 83 84.02 -12.89 4.23
CA ASP A 83 84.35 -13.57 5.49
C ASP A 83 83.34 -13.15 6.56
N ALA A 84 82.83 -14.13 7.30
CA ALA A 84 81.92 -13.86 8.41
C ALA A 84 82.63 -12.92 9.41
N ALA A 85 81.96 -11.81 9.75
CA ALA A 85 82.48 -10.82 10.67
C ALA A 85 82.95 -11.50 11.97
N ARG A 86 84.26 -11.49 12.22
CA ARG A 86 84.82 -11.99 13.48
C ARG A 86 84.25 -11.12 14.60
N PRO A 87 83.54 -11.69 15.60
CA PRO A 87 83.10 -10.89 16.73
C PRO A 87 84.35 -10.27 17.37
N PRO A 88 84.31 -8.99 17.78
CA PRO A 88 85.46 -8.35 18.37
C PRO A 88 85.87 -9.17 19.60
N THR A 89 87.04 -9.81 19.55
CA THR A 89 87.67 -10.38 20.73
C THR A 89 87.87 -9.21 21.68
N ARG A 90 87.16 -9.21 22.81
CA ARG A 90 87.30 -8.17 23.83
C ARG A 90 88.59 -8.42 24.60
N ASP A 91 89.70 -8.34 23.90
CA ASP A 91 91.02 -8.41 24.50
C ASP A 91 91.29 -7.05 25.15
N GLY A 92 91.10 -6.99 26.47
CA GLY A 92 91.67 -5.93 27.30
C GLY A 92 90.95 -4.58 27.28
N GLY A 93 89.62 -4.55 27.27
CA GLY A 93 88.87 -3.34 27.61
C GLY A 93 89.12 -2.95 29.07
N ALA A 94 90.12 -2.10 29.32
CA ALA A 94 90.49 -1.56 30.62
C ALA A 94 89.22 -1.19 31.41
N THR A 95 88.91 -1.98 32.44
CA THR A 95 87.78 -1.71 33.32
C THR A 95 88.23 -0.56 34.20
N LEU A 96 87.91 0.68 33.81
CA LEU A 96 88.04 1.82 34.71
C LEU A 96 87.18 1.50 35.94
N SER A 97 87.82 1.10 37.04
CA SER A 97 87.17 0.96 38.34
C SER A 97 86.74 2.35 38.79
N ARG A 98 85.55 2.75 38.37
CA ARG A 98 84.88 3.93 38.92
C ARG A 98 84.31 3.49 40.27
N THR A 99 84.96 3.87 41.36
CA THR A 99 84.41 3.74 42.70
C THR A 99 83.09 4.52 42.76
N SER A 100 81.97 3.81 42.70
CA SER A 100 80.66 4.39 42.97
C SER A 100 80.53 4.56 44.48
N LEU A 101 80.90 5.74 44.98
CA LEU A 101 80.54 6.12 46.35
C LEU A 101 79.00 6.25 46.41
N PRO A 102 78.34 5.73 47.46
CA PRO A 102 76.91 5.92 47.61
C PRO A 102 76.61 7.42 47.74
N PHE A 103 75.66 7.91 46.94
CA PHE A 103 75.21 9.28 47.04
C PHE A 103 74.23 9.40 48.22
N GLU A 104 74.65 10.08 49.29
CA GLU A 104 73.88 10.26 50.53
C GLU A 104 72.86 11.42 50.48
N GLY A 105 72.63 12.02 49.30
CA GLY A 105 71.73 13.15 49.14
C GLY A 105 70.26 12.76 49.23
N ARG A 106 69.73 12.59 50.44
CA ARG A 106 68.28 12.58 50.69
C ARG A 106 67.81 13.99 51.01
N THR A 107 66.72 14.41 50.38
CA THR A 107 66.09 15.69 50.67
C THR A 107 65.11 15.53 51.82
N THR A 108 64.90 16.59 52.60
CA THR A 108 63.93 16.60 53.70
C THR A 108 62.51 16.23 53.25
N ALA A 109 62.17 16.45 51.97
CA ALA A 109 60.90 16.03 51.39
C ALA A 109 60.78 14.50 51.25
N GLN A 110 61.88 13.80 50.93
CA GLN A 110 61.89 12.34 50.87
C GLN A 110 61.71 11.72 52.26
N ASP A 111 62.23 12.37 53.29
CA ASP A 111 62.08 11.90 54.67
C ASP A 111 60.70 12.27 55.26
N ALA A 112 60.14 13.43 54.90
CA ALA A 112 58.88 13.93 55.45
C ALA A 112 57.62 13.33 54.82
N TYR A 113 57.67 12.94 53.53
CA TYR A 113 56.50 12.48 52.78
C TYR A 113 56.63 11.01 52.37
N VAL A 114 56.61 10.13 53.37
CA VAL A 114 56.59 8.68 53.15
C VAL A 114 55.13 8.22 53.00
N ALA A 115 54.90 7.19 52.17
CA ALA A 115 53.58 6.58 52.04
C ALA A 115 53.16 5.95 53.38
N HIS A 116 52.23 6.59 54.08
CA HIS A 116 51.62 6.03 55.28
C HIS A 116 50.46 5.11 54.90
N PRO A 117 50.34 3.91 55.49
CA PRO A 117 49.21 3.03 55.24
C PRO A 117 47.92 3.71 55.71
N LEU A 118 46.92 3.77 54.83
CA LEU A 118 45.59 4.22 55.20
C LEU A 118 44.91 3.17 56.07
N PRO A 119 44.15 3.57 57.11
CA PRO A 119 43.35 2.62 57.87
C PRO A 119 42.38 1.92 56.91
N ALA A 120 42.20 0.61 57.10
CA ALA A 120 41.23 -0.16 56.34
C ALA A 120 39.86 0.51 56.46
N ARG A 121 39.25 0.87 55.33
CA ARG A 121 37.87 1.36 55.31
C ARG A 121 37.02 0.21 55.85
N GLY A 122 36.41 0.40 57.02
CA GLY A 122 35.43 -0.54 57.56
C GLY A 122 34.41 -0.89 56.49
N ALA A 123 33.93 -2.14 56.51
CA ALA A 123 32.92 -2.61 55.56
C ALA A 123 31.82 -1.54 55.43
N ALA A 124 31.34 -1.33 54.21
CA ALA A 124 30.43 -0.24 53.82
C ALA A 124 29.02 -0.34 54.43
N GLY A 125 28.92 -0.66 55.73
CA GLY A 125 27.68 -0.80 56.48
C GLY A 125 27.65 -0.20 57.87
N GLU A 126 28.79 0.12 58.49
CA GLU A 126 28.78 0.60 59.89
C GLU A 126 28.65 2.13 60.01
N ARG A 127 29.01 2.89 58.98
CA ARG A 127 28.66 4.33 58.90
C ARG A 127 27.36 4.48 58.15
N GLY A 128 26.25 4.25 58.85
CA GLY A 128 24.89 4.67 58.46
C GLY A 128 24.58 4.52 56.98
N GLY A 129 24.34 3.28 56.54
CA GLY A 129 23.76 3.02 55.21
C GLY A 129 24.45 1.94 54.39
N ALA A 130 24.72 0.77 54.97
CA ALA A 130 24.70 -0.44 54.15
C ALA A 130 23.27 -0.56 53.62
N GLY A 131 23.09 -0.20 52.35
CA GLY A 131 21.87 -0.40 51.58
C GLY A 131 20.61 -0.25 52.43
N ALA A 132 20.31 0.97 52.88
CA ALA A 132 19.01 1.25 53.48
C ALA A 132 17.97 0.87 52.42
N GLN A 133 17.50 -0.37 52.51
CA GLN A 133 16.46 -0.91 51.67
C GLN A 133 15.22 -0.14 52.10
N LEU A 134 14.98 0.98 51.42
CA LEU A 134 13.75 1.71 51.54
C LEU A 134 12.66 0.74 51.11
N GLU A 135 11.97 0.17 52.11
CA GLU A 135 10.71 -0.56 51.92
C GLU A 135 9.75 0.40 51.23
N ARG A 136 9.73 0.36 49.90
CA ARG A 136 8.78 1.12 49.09
C ARG A 136 7.45 0.41 49.22
N ALA A 137 6.61 0.90 50.13
CA ALA A 137 5.21 0.50 50.16
C ALA A 137 4.60 0.72 48.77
N SER A 138 4.27 -0.36 48.07
CA SER A 138 3.56 -0.30 46.79
C SER A 138 2.10 -0.02 47.09
N VAL A 139 1.75 1.26 47.20
CA VAL A 139 0.36 1.70 47.25
C VAL A 139 -0.16 1.73 45.81
N PRO A 140 -1.26 1.02 45.49
CA PRO A 140 -1.84 1.10 44.15
C PRO A 140 -2.34 2.52 43.89
N PHE A 141 -2.05 3.03 42.69
CA PHE A 141 -2.56 4.32 42.24
C PHE A 141 -4.05 4.18 41.87
N ASP A 142 -4.91 4.93 42.54
CA ASP A 142 -6.38 4.90 42.39
C ASP A 142 -6.94 6.06 41.55
N GLY A 143 -6.07 6.91 41.01
CA GLY A 143 -6.47 8.06 40.22
C GLY A 143 -7.18 7.66 38.92
N ARG A 144 -8.44 8.05 38.79
CA ARG A 144 -9.18 8.02 37.52
C ARG A 144 -9.35 9.43 36.98
N THR A 145 -9.32 9.56 35.66
CA THR A 145 -9.59 10.84 35.00
C THR A 145 -11.09 11.06 34.89
N THR A 146 -11.51 12.33 34.91
CA THR A 146 -12.92 12.70 34.69
C THR A 146 -13.46 12.17 33.37
N THR A 147 -12.60 12.02 32.35
CA THR A 147 -12.95 11.39 31.08
C THR A 147 -13.29 9.91 31.23
N GLN A 148 -12.53 9.14 32.02
CA GLN A 148 -12.84 7.72 32.25
C GLN A 148 -14.16 7.54 33.00
N ASP A 149 -14.48 8.42 33.95
CA ASP A 149 -15.73 8.33 34.70
C ASP A 149 -16.94 8.81 33.87
N SER A 150 -16.74 9.80 33.00
CA SER A 150 -17.82 10.40 32.20
C SER A 150 -18.19 9.58 30.96
N TYR A 151 -17.20 8.98 30.29
CA TYR A 151 -17.37 8.31 29.00
C TYR A 151 -17.19 6.79 29.13
N LYS A 152 -18.16 6.14 29.79
CA LYS A 152 -18.25 4.68 29.84
C LYS A 152 -19.22 4.14 28.79
N ALA A 153 -19.09 2.85 28.47
CA ALA A 153 -20.04 2.15 27.61
C ALA A 153 -21.37 2.02 28.37
N TRP A 154 -22.27 2.97 28.14
CA TRP A 154 -23.62 2.93 28.68
C TRP A 154 -24.47 1.92 27.91
N PRO A 155 -25.34 1.15 28.58
CA PRO A 155 -26.26 0.26 27.90
C PRO A 155 -27.20 1.09 27.01
N ILE A 156 -27.25 0.76 25.73
CA ILE A 156 -28.14 1.38 24.76
C ILE A 156 -29.32 0.43 24.57
N GLU A 157 -30.53 0.92 24.80
CA GLU A 157 -31.75 0.15 24.54
C GLU A 157 -31.90 -0.11 23.04
N ALA A 158 -32.27 -1.35 22.70
CA ALA A 158 -32.55 -1.70 21.31
C ALA A 158 -33.75 -0.87 20.83
N ARG A 159 -33.58 -0.18 19.70
CA ARG A 159 -34.66 0.60 19.08
C ARG A 159 -35.80 -0.34 18.69
N ALA A 160 -37.01 -0.06 19.16
CA ALA A 160 -38.19 -0.77 18.72
C ALA A 160 -38.36 -0.58 17.19
N HIS A 161 -38.45 -1.69 16.47
CA HIS A 161 -38.80 -1.68 15.06
C HIS A 161 -40.33 -1.51 14.95
N VAL A 162 -40.76 -0.45 14.28
CA VAL A 162 -42.16 -0.32 13.87
C VAL A 162 -42.40 -1.32 12.75
N ALA A 163 -43.39 -2.19 12.90
CA ALA A 163 -43.76 -3.13 11.85
C ALA A 163 -44.15 -2.38 10.58
N ALA A 164 -43.75 -2.89 9.42
CA ALA A 164 -44.18 -2.32 8.15
C ALA A 164 -45.72 -2.37 8.06
N PRO A 165 -46.37 -1.33 7.49
CA PRO A 165 -47.81 -1.36 7.29
C PRO A 165 -48.19 -2.57 6.43
N THR A 166 -49.26 -3.26 6.82
CA THR A 166 -49.83 -4.34 6.01
C THR A 166 -50.63 -3.71 4.87
N TRP A 167 -50.23 -3.97 3.64
CA TRP A 167 -51.00 -3.53 2.47
C TRP A 167 -52.22 -4.44 2.28
N SER A 168 -53.43 -3.87 2.29
CA SER A 168 -54.63 -4.58 1.87
C SER A 168 -54.88 -4.34 0.38
N THR A 169 -54.89 -5.42 -0.41
CA THR A 169 -55.38 -5.38 -1.79
C THR A 169 -56.90 -5.50 -1.75
N HIS A 170 -57.60 -4.38 -1.63
CA HIS A 170 -59.04 -4.39 -1.86
C HIS A 170 -59.30 -4.55 -3.36
N ALA A 171 -60.29 -5.36 -3.71
CA ALA A 171 -60.81 -5.38 -5.07
C ALA A 171 -61.39 -3.99 -5.38
N ASP A 172 -61.12 -3.49 -6.57
CA ASP A 172 -61.61 -2.19 -7.00
C ASP A 172 -63.05 -2.33 -7.51
N ASP A 173 -64.01 -1.82 -6.74
CA ASP A 173 -65.44 -1.88 -7.07
C ASP A 173 -65.90 -0.69 -7.95
N ARG A 174 -64.98 0.09 -8.51
CA ARG A 174 -65.32 1.17 -9.44
C ARG A 174 -65.88 0.61 -10.75
N ASP A 175 -66.93 1.24 -11.24
CA ASP A 175 -67.68 0.83 -12.43
C ASP A 175 -67.00 1.21 -13.76
N PHE A 176 -65.97 2.07 -13.70
CA PHE A 176 -65.15 2.57 -14.82
C PHE A 176 -65.96 2.98 -16.06
N SER A 177 -67.23 3.35 -15.89
CA SER A 177 -68.13 3.66 -16.98
C SER A 177 -68.01 5.14 -17.33
N THR A 178 -67.96 5.46 -18.62
CA THR A 178 -67.90 6.85 -19.08
C THR A 178 -69.31 7.41 -19.20
N GLN A 179 -69.47 8.71 -18.98
CA GLN A 179 -70.75 9.40 -19.19
C GLN A 179 -71.29 9.15 -20.61
N MET A 180 -70.42 9.10 -21.62
CA MET A 180 -70.79 8.76 -23.00
C MET A 180 -71.45 7.38 -23.12
N ARG A 181 -70.93 6.37 -22.40
CA ARG A 181 -71.49 5.01 -22.42
C ARG A 181 -72.85 4.94 -21.74
N GLN A 182 -73.08 5.79 -20.72
CA GLN A 182 -74.35 5.86 -20.02
C GLN A 182 -75.42 6.63 -20.82
N ASP A 183 -75.03 7.75 -21.44
CA ASP A 183 -75.96 8.70 -22.07
C ASP A 183 -76.38 8.32 -23.51
N TYR A 184 -75.49 7.66 -24.26
CA TYR A 184 -75.71 7.33 -25.67
C TYR A 184 -76.14 5.87 -25.86
N THR A 185 -77.36 5.57 -25.42
CA THR A 185 -78.03 4.29 -25.69
C THR A 185 -78.86 4.37 -26.98
N PRO A 186 -79.06 3.25 -27.70
CA PRO A 186 -79.86 3.23 -28.92
C PRO A 186 -81.31 3.64 -28.60
N LYS A 187 -81.73 4.79 -29.11
CA LYS A 187 -83.11 5.28 -28.97
C LYS A 187 -83.99 4.71 -30.10
N PRO A 188 -85.24 4.30 -29.82
CA PRO A 188 -86.15 3.86 -30.86
C PRO A 188 -86.43 5.02 -31.83
N ILE A 189 -86.41 4.73 -33.12
CA ILE A 189 -86.75 5.69 -34.17
C ILE A 189 -88.27 5.65 -34.36
N HIS A 190 -88.95 6.75 -34.09
CA HIS A 190 -90.38 6.86 -34.36
C HIS A 190 -90.63 6.97 -35.87
N ILE A 191 -91.50 6.11 -36.41
CA ILE A 191 -91.92 6.14 -37.80
C ILE A 191 -92.80 7.39 -38.01
N CYS A 192 -92.49 8.21 -39.02
CA CYS A 192 -93.27 9.40 -39.34
C CYS A 192 -94.70 9.00 -39.76
N PRO A 193 -95.77 9.56 -39.16
CA PRO A 193 -97.14 9.18 -39.49
C PRO A 193 -97.52 9.48 -40.96
N ALA A 194 -96.80 10.38 -41.64
CA ALA A 194 -97.00 10.64 -43.06
C ALA A 194 -96.70 9.40 -43.95
N THR A 195 -95.83 8.49 -43.49
CA THR A 195 -95.56 7.23 -44.19
C THR A 195 -96.71 6.22 -44.09
N GLN A 196 -97.68 6.46 -43.21
CA GLN A 196 -98.88 5.65 -43.07
C GLN A 196 -100.04 6.17 -43.92
N LEU A 197 -99.87 7.29 -44.64
CA LEU A 197 -100.90 7.84 -45.51
C LEU A 197 -101.02 7.00 -46.79
N PRO A 198 -102.25 6.78 -47.30
CA PRO A 198 -102.43 6.16 -48.61
C PRO A 198 -101.82 7.06 -49.70
N PRO A 199 -101.39 6.50 -50.84
CA PRO A 199 -100.89 7.30 -51.95
C PRO A 199 -101.93 8.34 -52.38
N ALA A 200 -101.47 9.55 -52.72
CA ALA A 200 -102.35 10.61 -53.20
C ALA A 200 -103.00 10.18 -54.54
N PRO A 201 -104.27 10.53 -54.77
CA PRO A 201 -104.92 10.27 -56.05
C PRO A 201 -104.18 11.01 -57.17
N PRO A 202 -104.11 10.44 -58.39
CA PRO A 202 -103.56 11.15 -59.54
C PRO A 202 -104.41 12.40 -59.82
N SER A 203 -103.79 13.55 -60.06
CA SER A 203 -104.49 14.77 -60.44
C SER A 203 -105.25 14.56 -61.74
N SER A 204 -106.57 14.75 -61.73
CA SER A 204 -107.42 14.53 -62.91
C SER A 204 -107.40 15.67 -63.93
N ASP A 205 -106.74 16.81 -63.64
CA ASP A 205 -106.68 17.95 -64.55
C ASP A 205 -105.25 18.28 -65.03
N PRO A 206 -105.01 18.39 -66.36
CA PRO A 206 -103.74 18.86 -66.93
C PRO A 206 -103.63 20.39 -67.01
N ALA A 207 -104.70 21.11 -66.69
CA ALA A 207 -104.70 22.56 -66.56
C ALA A 207 -104.63 22.91 -65.07
N TRP A 208 -103.73 23.81 -64.69
CA TRP A 208 -103.51 24.27 -63.31
C TRP A 208 -104.72 25.05 -62.74
N THR A 209 -105.85 24.39 -62.55
CA THR A 209 -106.92 24.84 -61.66
C THR A 209 -106.59 24.39 -60.24
N ALA A 210 -106.55 25.36 -59.33
CA ALA A 210 -105.98 25.29 -58.01
C ALA A 210 -106.87 24.56 -56.99
N ASP A 211 -107.21 23.30 -57.25
CA ASP A 211 -107.87 22.46 -56.24
C ASP A 211 -106.79 21.77 -55.40
N HIS A 212 -106.51 22.35 -54.22
CA HIS A 212 -105.61 21.76 -53.25
C HIS A 212 -106.24 20.51 -52.64
N VAL A 213 -105.76 19.33 -53.05
CA VAL A 213 -106.14 18.07 -52.39
C VAL A 213 -105.52 18.03 -51.00
N LEU A 214 -106.34 18.13 -49.96
CA LEU A 214 -105.93 18.06 -48.56
C LEU A 214 -106.31 16.69 -47.98
N TYR A 215 -105.41 16.10 -47.20
CA TYR A 215 -105.75 14.88 -46.45
C TYR A 215 -106.64 15.24 -45.26
N ASP A 216 -107.91 14.82 -45.30
CA ASP A 216 -108.79 14.97 -44.15
C ASP A 216 -108.50 13.88 -43.12
N ARG A 217 -107.86 14.30 -42.02
CA ARG A 217 -107.50 13.42 -40.91
C ARG A 217 -108.72 12.79 -40.22
N ARG A 218 -109.91 13.42 -40.26
CA ARG A 218 -111.14 12.89 -39.65
C ARG A 218 -111.80 11.82 -40.52
N ALA A 219 -111.81 12.03 -41.83
CA ALA A 219 -112.39 11.11 -42.79
C ALA A 219 -111.42 9.98 -43.22
N HIS A 220 -110.14 10.09 -42.86
CA HIS A 220 -109.07 9.18 -43.31
C HIS A 220 -108.98 9.06 -44.84
N ALA A 221 -109.32 10.13 -45.56
CA ALA A 221 -109.38 10.14 -47.02
C ALA A 221 -108.82 11.45 -47.59
N TRP A 222 -108.43 11.41 -48.86
CA TRP A 222 -108.08 12.60 -49.61
C TRP A 222 -109.36 13.35 -49.98
N ALA A 223 -109.44 14.63 -49.62
CA ALA A 223 -110.54 15.51 -49.95
C ALA A 223 -110.07 16.55 -50.97
N SER A 224 -110.85 16.72 -52.04
CA SER A 224 -110.73 17.78 -53.04
C SER A 224 -111.69 18.91 -52.72
#